data_AF-A0A8J3SAD7-F1
#
_entry.id   AF-A0A8J3SAD7-F1
#
_cell.length_a   1.000
_cell.length_b   1.000
_cell.length_c   1.000
_cell.angle_alpha   90.00
_cell.angle_beta   90.00
_cell.angle_gamma   90.00
#
_symmetry.space_group_name_H-M   'P 1'
#
loop_
_entity.id
_entity.type
_entity.pdbx_description
1 polymer ?
#
loop_
_entity_poly.entity_id
_entity_poly.type
_entity_poly.pdbx_seq_one_letter_code
_entity_poly.pdbx_strand_id
1 'polypeptide(L)'
;MTRRLHELDALRGFAVCGIMVVNTWQHTRTHLTETQQPVRDGAVDLVVENLLQGRFYPIFSFLFGLSFVLFLRSAAERTAHPRLALLRRLAVLACFGVAHHLLNPGEVLLPYAVFGALVLLPASFLPRSATLLLGIAVTAWAASIGGGIVIEGTFVAFLIPGLFLLGMAMMAYRLDARLPAPAFLISVALAAGLTWLVASPTDLGPFLLGVYVGAALACAAAYCTGLLLLLRTPLRGPLTAVFNPLGRMALTNYLVSTPIILLALPLLTADPTRLTGVVLAVAVLAVQVVFSRWWLARFRYGPLEWVWRRLTWMEPVPNRRLKSEA
;
A
#
# COMPACT_ATOMS: atom_id res chain seq x y z
N MET A 1 -1.50 -21.57 -15.99
CA MET A 1 -1.17 -21.70 -14.55
C MET A 1 -0.37 -20.47 -14.14
N THR A 2 -1.00 -19.46 -13.53
CA THR A 2 -0.34 -18.22 -13.12
C THR A 2 0.72 -18.53 -12.08
N ARG A 3 2.00 -18.47 -12.46
CA ARG A 3 3.15 -18.56 -11.55
C ARG A 3 2.94 -17.47 -10.49
N ARG A 4 2.53 -17.88 -9.27
CA ARG A 4 2.26 -16.93 -8.18
C ARG A 4 3.55 -16.19 -7.87
N LEU A 5 3.49 -14.86 -7.94
CA LEU A 5 4.61 -13.98 -7.66
C LEU A 5 4.73 -13.83 -6.15
N HIS A 6 5.41 -14.78 -5.51
CA HIS A 6 5.66 -14.76 -4.06
C HIS A 6 6.27 -13.43 -3.59
N GLU A 7 7.11 -12.81 -4.42
CA GLU A 7 7.71 -11.49 -4.16
C GLU A 7 6.65 -10.37 -4.10
N LEU A 8 5.63 -10.43 -4.96
CA LEU A 8 4.54 -9.45 -4.97
C LEU A 8 3.69 -9.56 -3.71
N ASP A 9 3.39 -10.78 -3.29
CA ASP A 9 2.66 -11.04 -2.06
C ASP A 9 3.49 -10.59 -0.83
N ALA A 10 4.81 -10.84 -0.83
CA ALA A 10 5.70 -10.36 0.23
C ALA A 10 5.74 -8.83 0.31
N LEU A 11 5.89 -8.13 -0.82
CA LEU A 11 5.90 -6.67 -0.87
C LEU A 11 4.58 -6.06 -0.36
N ARG A 12 3.43 -6.65 -0.73
CA ARG A 12 2.14 -6.21 -0.18
C ARG A 12 2.05 -6.47 1.32
N GLY A 13 2.46 -7.64 1.79
CA GLY A 13 2.42 -7.97 3.22
C GLY A 13 3.32 -7.06 4.06
N PHE A 14 4.51 -6.76 3.56
CA PHE A 14 5.42 -5.78 4.15
C PHE A 14 4.76 -4.39 4.19
N ALA A 15 4.08 -3.99 3.12
CA ALA A 15 3.38 -2.72 3.09
C ALA A 15 2.19 -2.66 4.08
N VAL A 16 1.45 -3.76 4.29
CA VAL A 16 0.40 -3.84 5.33
C VAL A 16 1.00 -3.57 6.71
N CYS A 17 2.16 -4.13 7.01
CA CYS A 17 2.82 -3.95 8.30
C CYS A 17 3.13 -2.47 8.57
N GLY A 18 3.70 -1.77 7.58
CA GLY A 18 3.99 -0.35 7.72
C GLY A 18 2.73 0.52 7.83
N ILE A 19 1.72 0.26 7.00
CA ILE A 19 0.43 0.97 7.08
C ILE A 19 -0.24 0.77 8.44
N MET A 20 -0.13 -0.42 9.04
CA MET A 20 -0.71 -0.67 10.37
C MET A 20 -0.13 0.24 11.44
N VAL A 21 1.20 0.39 11.48
CA VAL A 21 1.88 1.26 12.44
C VAL A 21 1.52 2.73 12.17
N VAL A 22 1.56 3.14 10.90
CA VAL A 22 1.21 4.52 10.49
C VAL A 22 -0.24 4.85 10.85
N ASN A 23 -1.20 3.98 10.55
CA ASN A 23 -2.60 4.21 10.88
C ASN A 23 -2.82 4.29 12.39
N THR A 24 -2.17 3.42 13.18
CA THR A 24 -2.28 3.46 14.64
C THR A 24 -1.78 4.81 15.17
N TRP A 25 -0.65 5.30 14.67
CA TRP A 25 -0.08 6.58 15.04
C TRP A 25 -0.95 7.77 14.60
N GLN A 26 -1.43 7.77 13.35
CA GLN A 26 -2.31 8.81 12.81
C GLN A 26 -3.60 8.93 13.61
N HIS A 27 -4.29 7.81 13.84
CA HIS A 27 -5.53 7.79 14.64
C HIS A 27 -5.32 8.31 16.06
N THR A 28 -4.21 7.93 16.68
CA THR A 28 -3.86 8.43 18.03
C THR A 28 -3.68 9.96 18.01
N ARG A 29 -2.92 10.50 17.06
CA ARG A 29 -2.66 11.95 16.97
C ARG A 29 -3.89 12.77 16.59
N THR A 30 -4.68 12.28 15.63
CA THR A 30 -5.93 12.92 15.24
C THR A 30 -6.88 13.00 16.42
N HIS A 31 -7.05 11.90 17.16
CA HIS A 31 -7.92 11.89 18.35
C HIS A 31 -7.43 12.84 19.45
N LEU A 32 -6.12 12.90 19.72
CA LEU A 32 -5.55 13.85 20.67
C LEU A 32 -5.83 15.31 20.26
N THR A 33 -5.70 15.60 18.96
CA THR A 33 -5.94 16.95 18.40
C THR A 33 -7.41 17.34 18.51
N GLU A 34 -8.32 16.44 18.12
CA GLU A 34 -9.77 16.65 18.17
C GLU A 34 -10.29 16.83 19.60
N THR A 35 -9.70 16.10 20.56
CA THR A 35 -10.04 16.18 21.99
C THR A 35 -9.29 17.29 22.75
N GLN A 36 -8.55 18.13 22.03
CA GLN A 36 -7.76 19.24 22.59
C GLN A 36 -6.75 18.80 23.67
N GLN A 37 -6.30 17.54 23.61
CA GLN A 37 -5.27 17.02 24.49
C GLN A 37 -3.88 17.42 23.97
N PRO A 38 -2.89 17.63 24.86
CA PRO A 38 -1.56 18.03 24.45
C PRO A 38 -0.88 16.95 23.61
N VAL A 39 -0.53 17.30 22.38
CA VAL A 39 0.28 16.46 21.49
C VAL A 39 1.75 16.72 21.80
N ARG A 40 2.41 15.73 22.42
CA ARG A 40 3.86 15.77 22.67
C ARG A 40 4.57 14.93 21.63
N ASP A 41 5.57 15.51 20.99
CA ASP A 41 6.43 14.79 20.07
C ASP A 41 7.54 14.08 20.84
N GLY A 42 7.63 12.76 20.66
CA GLY A 42 8.66 11.91 21.24
C GLY A 42 9.52 11.20 20.21
N ALA A 43 10.40 10.31 20.69
CA ALA A 43 11.25 9.50 19.83
C ALA A 43 10.43 8.61 18.86
N VAL A 44 9.27 8.11 19.29
CA VAL A 44 8.37 7.32 18.44
C VAL A 44 7.80 8.17 17.31
N ASP A 45 7.36 9.40 17.59
CA ASP A 45 6.83 10.32 16.57
C ASP A 45 7.88 10.62 15.51
N LEU A 46 9.11 10.94 15.93
CA LEU A 46 10.24 11.17 15.02
C LEU A 46 10.50 9.98 14.10
N VAL A 47 10.49 8.76 14.66
CA VAL A 47 10.70 7.52 13.89
C VAL A 47 9.54 7.28 12.91
N VAL A 48 8.30 7.38 13.36
CA VAL A 48 7.13 7.15 12.51
C VAL A 48 7.09 8.18 11.39
N GLU A 49 7.27 9.46 11.68
CA GLU A 49 7.23 10.55 10.71
C GLU A 49 8.35 10.44 9.65
N ASN A 50 9.58 10.14 10.08
CA ASN A 50 10.74 10.11 9.19
C ASN A 50 11.00 8.75 8.52
N LEU A 51 10.46 7.64 9.02
CA LEU A 51 10.73 6.31 8.44
C LEU A 51 9.47 5.60 7.95
N LEU A 52 8.27 5.93 8.42
CA LEU A 52 7.06 5.17 8.08
C LEU A 52 6.00 6.01 7.35
N GLN A 53 5.65 7.17 7.91
CA GLN A 53 4.68 8.11 7.37
C GLN A 53 5.06 8.44 5.92
N GLY A 54 4.07 8.36 5.02
CA GLY A 54 4.27 8.69 3.60
C GLY A 54 5.10 7.69 2.78
N ARG A 55 5.67 6.63 3.36
CA ARG A 55 6.61 5.70 2.68
C ARG A 55 5.99 4.36 2.29
N PHE A 56 4.94 3.92 2.98
CA PHE A 56 4.29 2.63 2.70
C PHE A 56 3.11 2.70 1.74
N TYR A 57 2.35 3.81 1.74
CA TYR A 57 1.26 3.97 0.76
C TYR A 57 1.77 4.01 -0.69
N PRO A 58 2.94 4.61 -1.02
CA PRO A 58 3.45 4.59 -2.39
C PRO A 58 3.75 3.18 -2.89
N ILE A 59 4.24 2.31 -2.01
CA ILE A 59 4.46 0.90 -2.30
C ILE A 59 3.13 0.27 -2.71
N PHE A 60 2.09 0.42 -1.88
CA PHE A 60 0.77 -0.10 -2.21
C PHE A 60 0.20 0.47 -3.51
N SER A 61 0.36 1.76 -3.76
CA SER A 61 -0.12 2.41 -4.97
C SER A 61 0.55 1.82 -6.22
N PHE A 62 1.87 1.72 -6.19
CA PHE A 62 2.64 1.12 -7.27
C PHE A 62 2.24 -0.36 -7.50
N LEU A 63 2.13 -1.13 -6.42
CA LEU A 63 1.70 -2.54 -6.49
C LEU A 63 0.27 -2.68 -7.02
N PHE A 64 -0.63 -1.74 -6.74
CA PHE A 64 -1.99 -1.74 -7.28
C PHE A 64 -1.97 -1.64 -8.81
N GLY A 65 -1.15 -0.75 -9.37
CA GLY A 65 -0.92 -0.64 -10.82
C GLY A 65 -0.40 -1.94 -11.46
N LEU A 66 0.58 -2.60 -10.84
CA LEU A 66 1.06 -3.93 -11.28
C LEU A 66 -0.07 -4.98 -11.26
N SER A 67 -0.85 -4.98 -10.18
CA SER A 67 -1.96 -5.90 -9.94
C SER A 67 -3.10 -5.72 -10.93
N PHE A 68 -3.31 -4.49 -11.40
CA PHE A 68 -4.29 -4.13 -12.39
C PHE A 68 -4.00 -4.84 -13.72
N VAL A 69 -2.76 -4.80 -14.18
CA VAL A 69 -2.33 -5.47 -15.42
C VAL A 69 -2.43 -6.99 -15.30
N LEU A 70 -1.99 -7.55 -14.16
CA LEU A 70 -2.12 -8.99 -13.90
C LEU A 70 -3.56 -9.47 -13.95
N PHE A 71 -4.48 -8.68 -13.38
CA PHE A 71 -5.91 -8.99 -13.45
C PHE A 71 -6.43 -8.88 -14.88
N LEU A 72 -6.12 -7.80 -15.60
CA LEU A 72 -6.64 -7.59 -16.95
C LEU A 72 -6.19 -8.70 -17.91
N ARG A 73 -4.92 -9.14 -17.81
CA ARG A 73 -4.40 -10.31 -18.56
C ARG A 73 -5.17 -11.59 -18.20
N SER A 74 -5.36 -11.86 -16.90
CA SER A 74 -6.13 -13.03 -16.46
C SER A 74 -7.61 -12.97 -16.84
N ALA A 75 -8.19 -11.77 -16.95
CA ALA A 75 -9.58 -11.59 -17.33
C ALA A 75 -9.80 -11.76 -18.83
N ALA A 76 -8.81 -11.38 -19.66
CA ALA A 76 -8.86 -11.57 -21.11
C ALA A 76 -8.87 -13.05 -21.50
N GLU A 77 -8.29 -13.93 -20.67
CA GLU A 77 -8.38 -15.38 -20.84
C GLU A 77 -9.73 -15.97 -20.42
N ARG A 78 -10.58 -15.22 -19.72
CA ARG A 78 -11.83 -15.72 -19.10
C ARG A 78 -13.10 -15.16 -19.71
N THR A 79 -13.06 -13.94 -20.24
CA THR A 79 -14.26 -13.24 -20.71
C THR A 79 -13.97 -12.41 -21.96
N ALA A 80 -14.99 -12.21 -22.79
CA ALA A 80 -14.92 -11.29 -23.93
C ALA A 80 -14.75 -9.81 -23.52
N HIS A 81 -15.13 -9.44 -22.29
CA HIS A 81 -15.13 -8.05 -21.81
C HIS A 81 -14.29 -7.86 -20.53
N PRO A 82 -12.95 -8.02 -20.61
CA PRO A 82 -12.08 -8.01 -19.42
C PRO A 82 -12.06 -6.67 -18.68
N ARG A 83 -12.24 -5.56 -19.41
CA ARG A 83 -12.30 -4.21 -18.83
C ARG A 83 -13.60 -3.97 -18.05
N LEU A 84 -14.71 -4.59 -18.46
CA LEU A 84 -15.97 -4.52 -17.71
C LEU A 84 -15.85 -5.33 -16.40
N ALA A 85 -15.22 -6.51 -16.44
CA ALA A 85 -14.93 -7.28 -15.24
C ALA A 85 -14.04 -6.49 -14.26
N LEU A 86 -13.09 -5.70 -14.79
CA LEU A 86 -12.25 -4.82 -13.99
C LEU A 86 -13.02 -3.64 -13.40
N LEU A 87 -13.91 -3.02 -14.16
CA LEU A 87 -14.78 -1.97 -13.66
C LEU A 87 -15.68 -2.48 -12.52
N ARG A 88 -16.25 -3.68 -12.65
CA ARG A 88 -17.00 -4.34 -11.57
C ARG A 88 -16.12 -4.56 -10.33
N ARG A 89 -14.89 -5.03 -10.52
CA ARG A 89 -13.91 -5.20 -9.43
C ARG A 89 -13.65 -3.90 -8.69
N LEU A 90 -13.49 -2.79 -9.42
CA LEU A 90 -13.29 -1.46 -8.85
C LEU A 90 -14.56 -0.93 -8.18
N ALA A 91 -15.74 -1.19 -8.74
CA ALA A 91 -17.02 -0.82 -8.12
C ALA A 91 -17.21 -1.53 -6.77
N VAL A 92 -16.92 -2.84 -6.69
CA VAL A 92 -16.98 -3.57 -5.41
C VAL A 92 -15.94 -3.03 -4.43
N LEU A 93 -14.74 -2.68 -4.90
CA LEU A 93 -13.72 -2.05 -4.06
C LEU A 93 -14.20 -0.68 -3.54
N ALA A 94 -14.88 0.11 -4.37
CA ALA A 94 -15.49 1.37 -3.97
C ALA A 94 -16.57 1.15 -2.91
N CYS A 95 -17.40 0.10 -3.01
CA CYS A 95 -18.39 -0.24 -1.98
C CYS A 95 -17.72 -0.54 -0.63
N PHE A 96 -16.62 -1.31 -0.63
CA PHE A 96 -15.83 -1.52 0.59
C PHE A 96 -15.22 -0.22 1.11
N GLY A 97 -14.69 0.62 0.21
CA GLY A 97 -14.14 1.93 0.56
C GLY A 97 -15.18 2.86 1.19
N VAL A 98 -16.37 3.01 0.59
CA VAL A 98 -17.46 3.82 1.15
C VAL A 98 -17.88 3.30 2.52
N ALA A 99 -18.10 1.98 2.67
CA ALA A 99 -18.45 1.40 3.96
C ALA A 99 -17.36 1.63 5.00
N HIS A 100 -16.10 1.56 4.60
CA HIS A 100 -14.96 1.78 5.49
C HIS A 100 -14.74 3.26 5.84
N HIS A 101 -15.01 4.16 4.90
CA HIS A 101 -14.87 5.60 5.07
C HIS A 101 -15.79 6.13 6.18
N LEU A 102 -16.94 5.48 6.40
CA LEU A 102 -17.83 5.77 7.53
C LEU A 102 -17.17 5.54 8.89
N LEU A 103 -16.21 4.62 8.97
CA LEU A 103 -15.46 4.32 10.20
C LEU A 103 -14.15 5.09 10.27
N ASN A 104 -13.53 5.35 9.12
CA ASN A 104 -12.21 5.96 9.02
C ASN A 104 -12.16 6.92 7.82
N PRO A 105 -12.54 8.20 8.02
CA PRO A 105 -12.35 9.23 7.01
C PRO A 105 -10.88 9.33 6.59
N GLY A 106 -10.63 9.49 5.28
CA GLY A 106 -9.27 9.51 4.72
C GLY A 106 -8.68 8.13 4.42
N GLU A 107 -9.51 7.08 4.39
CA GLU A 107 -9.09 5.75 3.96
C GLU A 107 -8.69 5.67 2.47
N VAL A 108 -7.94 4.62 2.13
CA VAL A 108 -7.20 4.56 0.86
C VAL A 108 -7.94 3.77 -0.25
N LEU A 109 -8.91 2.92 0.09
CA LEU A 109 -9.59 2.02 -0.85
C LEU A 109 -10.49 2.78 -1.83
N LEU A 110 -11.24 3.78 -1.36
CA LEU A 110 -12.11 4.60 -2.20
C LEU A 110 -11.29 5.43 -3.21
N PRO A 111 -10.23 6.17 -2.81
CA PRO A 111 -9.31 6.78 -3.77
C PRO A 111 -8.74 5.78 -4.77
N TYR A 112 -8.37 4.57 -4.32
CA TYR A 112 -7.82 3.54 -5.22
C TYR A 112 -8.85 3.04 -6.23
N ALA A 113 -10.10 2.88 -5.83
CA ALA A 113 -11.18 2.49 -6.73
C ALA A 113 -11.47 3.60 -7.76
N VAL A 114 -11.55 4.85 -7.31
CA VAL A 114 -11.81 6.02 -8.17
C VAL A 114 -10.67 6.25 -9.15
N PHE A 115 -9.42 6.37 -8.69
CA PHE A 115 -8.26 6.53 -9.59
C PHE A 115 -8.04 5.29 -10.47
N GLY A 116 -8.34 4.09 -9.97
CA GLY A 116 -8.31 2.88 -10.78
C GLY A 116 -9.29 2.95 -11.97
N ALA A 117 -10.49 3.50 -11.75
CA ALA A 117 -11.49 3.64 -12.79
C ALA A 117 -11.19 4.80 -13.73
N LEU A 118 -10.80 5.97 -13.20
CA LEU A 118 -10.61 7.20 -13.96
C LEU A 118 -9.25 7.29 -14.66
N VAL A 119 -8.22 6.65 -14.12
CA VAL A 119 -6.84 6.77 -14.64
C VAL A 119 -6.35 5.45 -15.23
N LEU A 120 -6.40 4.35 -14.47
CA LEU A 120 -5.86 3.08 -14.98
C LEU A 120 -6.70 2.47 -16.10
N LEU A 121 -8.03 2.59 -16.03
CA LEU A 121 -8.89 2.03 -17.08
C LEU A 121 -8.67 2.70 -18.44
N PRO A 122 -8.65 4.05 -18.58
CA PRO A 122 -8.25 4.69 -19.84
C PRO A 122 -6.78 4.42 -20.20
N ALA A 123 -5.87 4.41 -19.24
CA ALA A 123 -4.46 4.12 -19.49
C ALA A 123 -4.22 2.70 -20.02
N SER A 124 -5.14 1.76 -19.79
CA SER A 124 -5.09 0.40 -20.35
C SER A 124 -5.23 0.33 -21.89
N PHE A 125 -5.58 1.44 -22.53
CA PHE A 125 -5.62 1.58 -23.99
C PHE A 125 -4.38 2.27 -24.56
N LEU A 126 -3.55 2.87 -23.71
CA LEU A 126 -2.35 3.59 -24.12
C LEU A 126 -1.17 2.64 -24.38
N PRO A 127 -0.23 3.00 -25.27
CA PRO A 127 1.01 2.26 -25.41
C PRO A 127 1.86 2.40 -24.14
N ARG A 128 2.62 1.35 -23.81
CA ARG A 128 3.44 1.27 -22.58
C ARG A 128 4.40 2.44 -22.36
N SER A 129 4.94 3.04 -23.43
CA SER A 129 5.82 4.21 -23.35
C SER A 129 5.04 5.46 -22.92
N ALA A 130 3.84 5.67 -23.47
CA ALA A 130 2.97 6.77 -23.07
C ALA A 130 2.50 6.60 -21.61
N THR A 131 2.13 5.38 -21.19
CA THR A 131 1.79 5.10 -19.79
C THR A 131 2.97 5.39 -18.85
N LEU A 132 4.19 5.04 -19.24
CA LEU A 132 5.40 5.31 -18.45
C LEU A 132 5.66 6.82 -18.34
N LEU A 133 5.66 7.54 -19.46
CA LEU A 133 5.89 8.99 -19.49
C LEU A 133 4.82 9.74 -18.70
N LEU A 134 3.55 9.36 -18.86
CA LEU A 134 2.44 9.92 -18.09
C LEU A 134 2.61 9.62 -16.59
N GLY A 135 2.98 8.39 -16.23
CA GLY A 135 3.24 8.03 -14.85
C GLY A 135 4.37 8.84 -14.21
N ILE A 136 5.47 9.05 -14.93
CA ILE A 136 6.59 9.91 -14.48
C ILE A 136 6.11 11.35 -14.33
N ALA A 137 5.44 11.91 -15.34
CA ALA A 137 4.98 13.29 -15.33
C ALA A 137 3.98 13.56 -14.19
N VAL A 138 2.97 12.69 -14.01
CA VAL A 138 1.98 12.83 -12.93
C VAL A 138 2.64 12.66 -11.57
N THR A 139 3.58 11.72 -11.41
CA THR A 139 4.30 11.53 -10.14
C THR A 139 5.17 12.73 -9.80
N ALA A 140 5.90 13.30 -10.77
CA ALA A 140 6.74 14.47 -10.59
C ALA A 140 5.91 15.73 -10.28
N TRP A 141 4.82 15.93 -11.02
CA TRP A 141 3.88 17.02 -10.77
C TRP A 141 3.24 16.89 -9.37
N ALA A 142 2.71 15.71 -9.03
CA ALA A 142 2.16 15.46 -7.71
C ALA A 142 3.20 15.68 -6.61
N ALA A 143 4.44 15.22 -6.79
CA ALA A 143 5.51 15.49 -5.84
C ALA A 143 5.75 16.99 -5.65
N SER A 144 5.82 17.77 -6.74
CA SER A 144 6.07 19.22 -6.66
C SER A 144 5.03 20.00 -5.86
N ILE A 145 3.80 19.49 -5.74
CA ILE A 145 2.71 20.08 -4.94
C ILE A 145 2.51 19.38 -3.58
N GLY A 146 3.42 18.49 -3.18
CA GLY A 146 3.35 17.79 -1.89
C GLY A 146 2.56 16.50 -1.86
N GLY A 147 2.35 15.89 -3.00
CA GLY A 147 1.71 14.60 -3.18
C GLY A 147 0.19 14.68 -3.39
N GLY A 148 -0.41 15.84 -3.21
CA GLY A 148 -1.84 16.06 -3.33
C GLY A 148 -2.27 17.49 -3.01
N ILE A 149 -3.57 17.76 -3.11
CA ILE A 149 -4.16 19.05 -2.71
C ILE A 149 -5.35 18.81 -1.78
N VAL A 150 -5.69 19.80 -0.97
CA VAL A 150 -6.90 19.78 -0.15
C VAL A 150 -8.04 20.43 -0.95
N ILE A 151 -9.12 19.70 -1.20
CA ILE A 151 -10.35 20.18 -1.84
C ILE A 151 -11.46 20.07 -0.81
N GLU A 152 -12.08 21.19 -0.44
CA GLU A 152 -13.20 21.23 0.53
C GLU A 152 -12.89 20.48 1.84
N GLY A 153 -11.67 20.64 2.36
CA GLY A 153 -11.22 19.97 3.59
C GLY A 153 -10.78 18.51 3.42
N THR A 154 -10.86 17.93 2.21
CA THR A 154 -10.43 16.56 1.93
C THR A 154 -9.09 16.55 1.18
N PHE A 155 -8.09 15.82 1.70
CA PHE A 155 -6.80 15.65 1.02
C PHE A 155 -6.90 14.63 -0.13
N VAL A 156 -6.72 15.10 -1.36
CA VAL A 156 -6.72 14.29 -2.59
C VAL A 156 -5.29 14.01 -3.02
N ALA A 157 -4.84 12.78 -2.78
CA ALA A 157 -3.48 12.35 -3.06
C ALA A 157 -3.23 12.04 -4.55
N PHE A 158 -2.87 13.06 -5.35
CA PHE A 158 -2.48 12.92 -6.75
C PHE A 158 -1.23 12.07 -7.00
N LEU A 159 -0.48 11.72 -5.95
CA LEU A 159 0.61 10.77 -6.07
C LEU A 159 0.11 9.35 -6.41
N ILE A 160 -1.10 8.99 -5.96
CA ILE A 160 -1.72 7.68 -6.21
C ILE A 160 -1.82 7.38 -7.72
N PRO A 161 -2.48 8.21 -8.55
CA PRO A 161 -2.59 7.93 -9.98
C PRO A 161 -1.24 7.90 -10.72
N GLY A 162 -0.27 8.72 -10.32
CA GLY A 162 1.10 8.67 -10.88
C GLY A 162 1.78 7.32 -10.64
N LEU A 163 1.75 6.85 -9.39
CA LEU A 163 2.35 5.57 -8.99
C LEU A 163 1.60 4.37 -9.58
N PHE A 164 0.27 4.47 -9.70
CA PHE A 164 -0.55 3.48 -10.39
C PHE A 164 -0.08 3.29 -11.84
N LEU A 165 0.12 4.39 -12.57
CA LEU A 165 0.60 4.35 -13.96
C LEU A 165 2.01 3.80 -14.06
N LEU A 166 2.92 4.19 -13.15
CA LEU A 166 4.26 3.62 -13.07
C LEU A 166 4.23 2.11 -12.83
N GLY A 167 3.39 1.63 -11.90
CA GLY A 167 3.17 0.21 -11.65
C GLY A 167 2.66 -0.54 -12.88
N MET A 168 1.66 0.03 -13.56
CA MET A 168 1.13 -0.52 -14.80
C MET A 168 2.20 -0.62 -15.90
N ALA A 169 2.95 0.46 -16.12
CA ALA A 169 4.00 0.53 -17.12
C ALA A 169 5.11 -0.48 -16.82
N MET A 170 5.55 -0.58 -15.57
CA MET A 170 6.60 -1.50 -15.14
C MET A 170 6.26 -2.98 -15.38
N MET A 171 4.97 -3.37 -15.31
CA MET A 171 4.55 -4.74 -15.65
C MET A 171 4.79 -5.11 -17.13
N ALA A 172 4.91 -4.11 -18.00
CA ALA A 172 5.19 -4.32 -19.43
C ALA A 172 6.69 -4.47 -19.72
N TYR A 173 7.56 -4.06 -18.79
CA TYR A 173 9.01 -4.18 -18.92
C TYR A 173 9.50 -5.45 -18.22
N ARG A 174 10.29 -6.26 -18.91
CA ARG A 174 10.98 -7.41 -18.31
C ARG A 174 12.22 -6.87 -17.60
N LEU A 175 12.08 -6.57 -16.32
CA LEU A 175 13.20 -6.11 -15.50
C LEU A 175 14.18 -7.26 -15.29
N ASP A 176 15.46 -6.99 -15.49
CA ASP A 176 16.53 -7.95 -15.21
C ASP A 176 16.51 -8.30 -13.71
N ALA A 177 16.71 -9.58 -13.40
CA ALA A 177 16.91 -10.02 -12.04
C ALA A 177 18.07 -9.29 -11.36
N ARG A 178 19.05 -8.73 -12.07
CA ARG A 178 20.17 -7.97 -11.47
C ARG A 178 19.79 -6.56 -11.03
N LEU A 179 18.66 -6.01 -11.48
CA LEU A 179 18.26 -4.62 -11.24
C LEU A 179 18.06 -4.21 -9.76
N PRO A 180 17.58 -5.07 -8.84
CA PRO A 180 17.29 -4.62 -7.47
C PRO A 180 18.51 -4.10 -6.70
N ALA A 181 19.73 -4.61 -6.96
CA ALA A 181 20.94 -4.17 -6.26
C ALA A 181 21.32 -2.71 -6.56
N PRO A 182 21.54 -2.31 -7.82
CA PRO A 182 21.81 -0.89 -8.14
C PRO A 182 20.61 0.00 -7.79
N ALA A 183 19.37 -0.47 -8.00
CA ALA A 183 18.19 0.29 -7.63
C ALA A 183 18.11 0.55 -6.11
N PHE A 184 18.51 -0.43 -5.28
CA PHE A 184 18.59 -0.26 -3.83
C PHE A 184 19.63 0.79 -3.44
N LEU A 185 20.85 0.70 -3.98
CA LEU A 185 21.90 1.67 -3.66
C LEU A 185 21.51 3.10 -4.07
N ILE A 186 20.96 3.27 -5.28
CA ILE A 186 20.49 4.57 -5.77
C ILE A 186 19.35 5.10 -4.89
N SER A 187 18.36 4.28 -4.58
CA SER A 187 17.22 4.70 -3.77
C SER A 187 17.59 5.02 -2.32
N VAL A 188 18.53 4.28 -1.72
CA VAL A 188 19.09 4.61 -0.39
C VAL A 188 19.86 5.93 -0.42
N ALA A 189 20.72 6.14 -1.42
CA ALA A 189 21.48 7.38 -1.56
C ALA A 189 20.55 8.59 -1.76
N LEU A 190 19.53 8.45 -2.61
CA LEU A 190 18.51 9.49 -2.83
C LEU A 190 17.68 9.74 -1.56
N ALA A 191 17.24 8.69 -0.87
CA ALA A 191 16.47 8.83 0.36
C ALA A 191 17.29 9.56 1.45
N ALA A 192 18.55 9.17 1.64
CA ALA A 192 19.44 9.80 2.60
C ALA A 192 19.72 11.26 2.22
N GLY A 193 20.07 11.53 0.97
CA GLY A 193 20.38 12.89 0.49
C GLY A 193 19.19 13.84 0.57
N LEU A 194 18.01 13.41 0.14
CA LEU A 194 16.80 14.22 0.21
C LEU A 194 16.30 14.41 1.64
N THR A 195 16.41 13.39 2.50
CA THR A 195 16.06 13.54 3.94
C THR A 195 17.03 14.49 4.63
N TRP A 196 18.33 14.39 4.33
CA TRP A 196 19.32 15.35 4.83
C TRP A 196 19.01 16.76 4.37
N LEU A 197 18.61 16.95 3.10
CA LEU A 197 18.22 18.25 2.56
C LEU A 197 16.98 18.84 3.25
N VAL A 198 16.00 18.00 3.62
CA VAL A 198 14.84 18.43 4.43
C VAL A 198 15.25 18.84 5.84
N ALA A 199 16.23 18.16 6.44
CA ALA A 199 16.68 18.41 7.80
C ALA A 199 17.72 19.55 7.89
N SER A 200 18.38 19.89 6.79
CA SER A 200 19.37 20.97 6.77
C SER A 200 18.69 22.34 6.90
N PRO A 201 19.36 23.35 7.50
CA PRO A 201 18.84 24.70 7.67
C PRO A 201 18.78 25.49 6.34
N THR A 202 18.72 24.79 5.22
CA THR A 202 18.60 25.34 3.87
C THR A 202 17.19 25.85 3.65
N ASP A 203 17.05 27.09 3.19
CA ASP A 203 15.75 27.61 2.77
C ASP A 203 15.36 26.99 1.42
N LEU A 204 14.52 25.96 1.49
CA LEU A 204 13.94 25.30 0.31
C LEU A 204 12.69 26.02 -0.20
N GLY A 205 12.18 27.01 0.54
CA GLY A 205 10.96 27.75 0.26
C GLY A 205 9.83 26.84 -0.25
N PRO A 206 9.28 27.11 -1.46
CA PRO A 206 8.16 26.34 -2.00
C PRO A 206 8.50 24.89 -2.36
N PHE A 207 9.79 24.52 -2.47
CA PHE A 207 10.21 23.19 -2.88
C PHE A 207 10.28 22.19 -1.73
N LEU A 208 10.27 22.64 -0.47
CA LEU A 208 10.41 21.79 0.72
C LEU A 208 9.48 20.57 0.68
N LEU A 209 8.21 20.80 0.37
CA LEU A 209 7.20 19.75 0.36
C LEU A 209 7.46 18.73 -0.77
N GLY A 210 7.95 19.18 -1.92
CA GLY A 210 8.35 18.29 -3.01
C GLY A 210 9.61 17.50 -2.73
N VAL A 211 10.60 18.10 -2.06
CA VAL A 211 11.79 17.38 -1.58
C VAL A 211 11.40 16.31 -0.55
N TYR A 212 10.49 16.62 0.38
CA TYR A 212 9.96 15.67 1.35
C TYR A 212 9.25 14.48 0.68
N VAL A 213 8.38 14.73 -0.31
CA VAL A 213 7.73 13.65 -1.07
C VAL A 213 8.74 12.84 -1.87
N GLY A 214 9.75 13.51 -2.47
CA GLY A 214 10.85 12.84 -3.16
C GLY A 214 11.63 11.90 -2.23
N ALA A 215 11.93 12.35 -1.01
CA ALA A 215 12.57 11.53 0.02
C ALA A 215 11.71 10.31 0.39
N ALA A 216 10.40 10.51 0.55
CA ALA A 216 9.47 9.43 0.86
C ALA A 216 9.36 8.39 -0.28
N LEU A 217 9.33 8.83 -1.54
CA LEU A 217 9.34 7.96 -2.73
C LEU A 217 10.64 7.17 -2.85
N ALA A 218 11.79 7.82 -2.65
CA ALA A 218 13.09 7.16 -2.66
C ALA A 218 13.19 6.12 -1.55
N CYS A 219 12.69 6.44 -0.35
CA CYS A 219 12.65 5.51 0.77
C CYS A 219 11.72 4.32 0.51
N ALA A 220 10.54 4.55 -0.08
CA ALA A 220 9.63 3.49 -0.52
C ALA A 220 10.29 2.54 -1.53
N ALA A 221 11.05 3.10 -2.49
CA ALA A 221 11.81 2.32 -3.46
C ALA A 221 12.96 1.53 -2.79
N ALA A 222 13.65 2.13 -1.82
CA ALA A 222 14.69 1.46 -1.03
C ALA A 222 14.11 0.30 -0.22
N TYR A 223 12.95 0.46 0.40
CA TYR A 223 12.28 -0.62 1.11
C TYR A 223 11.86 -1.76 0.19
N CYS A 224 11.29 -1.45 -0.99
CA CYS A 224 10.90 -2.48 -1.96
C CYS A 224 12.11 -3.26 -2.48
N THR A 225 13.12 -2.55 -2.96
CA THR A 225 14.32 -3.16 -3.55
C THR A 225 15.15 -3.88 -2.49
N GLY A 226 15.26 -3.32 -1.28
CA GLY A 226 15.89 -3.95 -0.13
C GLY A 226 15.19 -5.27 0.25
N LEU A 227 13.85 -5.28 0.34
CA LEU A 227 13.11 -6.51 0.60
C LEU A 227 13.34 -7.55 -0.51
N LEU A 228 13.31 -7.14 -1.78
CA LEU A 228 13.58 -8.04 -2.91
C LEU A 228 14.99 -8.64 -2.85
N LEU A 229 15.99 -7.89 -2.39
CA LEU A 229 17.34 -8.41 -2.17
C LEU A 229 17.40 -9.37 -0.98
N LEU A 230 16.76 -9.03 0.14
CA LEU A 230 16.68 -9.90 1.31
C LEU A 230 16.02 -11.24 0.98
N LEU A 231 15.02 -11.25 0.10
CA LEU A 231 14.36 -12.47 -0.39
C LEU A 231 15.26 -13.36 -1.25
N ARG A 232 16.48 -12.93 -1.60
CA ARG A 232 17.50 -13.72 -2.29
C ARG A 232 18.57 -14.28 -1.35
N THR A 233 18.49 -13.94 -0.07
CA THR A 233 19.38 -14.46 0.97
C THR A 233 18.71 -15.61 1.72
N PRO A 234 19.41 -16.29 2.67
CA PRO A 234 18.81 -17.29 3.54
C PRO A 234 17.58 -16.78 4.34
N LEU A 235 17.40 -15.46 4.47
CA LEU A 235 16.25 -14.84 5.13
C LEU A 235 14.94 -14.99 4.35
N ARG A 236 14.96 -15.50 3.10
CA ARG A 236 13.77 -15.73 2.29
C ARG A 236 12.69 -16.53 3.04
N GLY A 237 13.08 -17.62 3.70
CA GLY A 237 12.16 -18.50 4.44
C GLY A 237 11.34 -17.75 5.49
N PRO A 238 11.98 -17.16 6.52
CA PRO A 238 11.25 -16.44 7.57
C PRO A 238 10.47 -15.23 7.02
N LEU A 239 11.05 -14.44 6.11
CA LEU A 239 10.36 -13.26 5.57
C LEU A 239 9.10 -13.64 4.78
N THR A 240 9.16 -14.69 3.95
CA THR A 240 7.98 -15.15 3.21
C THR A 240 6.94 -15.81 4.11
N ALA A 241 7.35 -16.44 5.22
CA ALA A 241 6.44 -17.00 6.21
C ALA A 241 5.60 -15.93 6.94
N VAL A 242 6.14 -14.71 7.07
CA VAL A 242 5.45 -13.56 7.67
C VAL A 242 4.67 -12.79 6.61
N PHE A 243 5.32 -12.34 5.54
CA PHE A 243 4.73 -11.36 4.63
C PHE A 243 3.78 -11.97 3.60
N ASN A 244 4.02 -13.18 3.09
CA ASN A 244 3.14 -13.74 2.05
C ASN A 244 1.70 -13.97 2.57
N PRO A 245 1.47 -14.54 3.77
CA PRO A 245 0.12 -14.66 4.31
C PRO A 245 -0.57 -13.31 4.45
N LEU A 246 0.13 -12.31 4.99
CA LEU A 246 -0.41 -10.96 5.17
C LEU A 246 -0.79 -10.31 3.83
N GLY A 247 0.09 -10.39 2.83
CA GLY A 247 -0.13 -9.79 1.52
C GLY A 247 -1.21 -10.49 0.68
N ARG A 248 -1.40 -11.80 0.88
CA ARG A 248 -2.49 -12.57 0.27
C ARG A 248 -3.86 -12.24 0.86
N MET A 249 -3.87 -11.69 2.06
CA MET A 249 -5.07 -11.26 2.80
C MET A 249 -5.04 -9.75 3.08
N ALA A 250 -4.42 -8.96 2.19
CA ALA A 250 -4.18 -7.55 2.43
C ALA A 250 -5.47 -6.73 2.65
N LEU A 251 -6.55 -7.03 1.92
CA LEU A 251 -7.83 -6.32 2.08
C LEU A 251 -8.48 -6.71 3.42
N THR A 252 -8.48 -8.00 3.75
CA THR A 252 -8.99 -8.48 5.05
C THR A 252 -8.21 -7.86 6.21
N ASN A 253 -6.88 -7.93 6.17
CA ASN A 253 -6.03 -7.44 7.26
C ASN A 253 -6.15 -5.92 7.40
N TYR A 254 -6.16 -5.17 6.29
CA TYR A 254 -6.35 -3.72 6.32
C TYR A 254 -7.69 -3.31 6.95
N LEU A 255 -8.80 -3.91 6.50
CA LEU A 255 -10.13 -3.55 7.00
C LEU A 255 -10.38 -3.97 8.45
N VAL A 256 -9.79 -5.10 8.89
CA VAL A 256 -9.89 -5.57 10.29
C VAL A 256 -9.02 -4.73 11.24
N SER A 257 -7.90 -4.20 10.77
CA SER A 257 -7.00 -3.39 11.59
C SER A 257 -7.66 -2.12 12.13
N THR A 258 -8.44 -1.41 11.32
CA THR A 258 -9.06 -0.14 11.70
C THR A 258 -9.97 -0.21 12.93
N PRO A 259 -10.98 -1.09 13.01
CA PRO A 259 -11.81 -1.17 14.21
C PRO A 259 -11.02 -1.56 15.46
N ILE A 260 -9.96 -2.38 15.33
CA ILE A 260 -9.07 -2.70 16.46
C ILE A 260 -8.37 -1.45 16.97
N ILE A 261 -7.84 -0.60 16.07
CA ILE A 261 -7.21 0.67 16.43
C ILE A 261 -8.23 1.59 17.12
N LEU A 262 -9.42 1.75 16.54
CA LEU A 262 -10.45 2.63 17.08
C LEU A 262 -10.91 2.20 18.48
N LEU A 263 -11.09 0.89 18.70
CA LEU A 263 -11.44 0.36 20.02
C LEU A 263 -10.31 0.53 21.05
N ALA A 264 -9.06 0.59 20.60
CA ALA A 264 -7.89 0.78 21.46
C ALA A 264 -7.57 2.25 21.74
N LEU A 265 -8.24 3.21 21.10
CA LEU A 265 -7.94 4.64 21.22
C LEU A 265 -7.78 5.14 22.67
N PRO A 266 -8.64 4.80 23.64
CA PRO A 266 -8.49 5.26 25.02
C PRO A 266 -7.16 4.83 25.66
N LEU A 267 -6.69 3.63 25.33
CA LEU A 267 -5.40 3.11 25.80
C LEU A 267 -4.24 3.78 25.05
N LEU A 268 -4.41 4.04 23.75
CA LEU A 268 -3.39 4.67 22.91
C LEU A 268 -3.13 6.13 23.29
N THR A 269 -4.19 6.91 23.56
CA THR A 269 -4.06 8.32 23.91
C THR A 269 -3.56 8.55 25.33
N ALA A 270 -3.79 7.59 26.24
CA ALA A 270 -3.28 7.63 27.61
C ALA A 270 -1.74 7.56 27.72
N ASP A 271 -1.05 6.98 26.74
CA ASP A 271 0.41 6.82 26.76
C ASP A 271 1.14 7.96 26.01
N PRO A 272 1.73 8.96 26.71
CA PRO A 272 2.41 10.12 26.13
C PRO A 272 3.63 9.77 25.26
N THR A 273 4.15 8.55 25.31
CA THR A 273 5.33 8.10 24.55
C THR A 273 5.00 7.44 23.21
N ARG A 274 3.74 7.06 23.00
CA ARG A 274 3.21 6.36 21.80
C ARG A 274 3.73 4.92 21.66
N LEU A 275 4.48 4.42 22.64
CA LEU A 275 4.99 3.05 22.64
C LEU A 275 3.83 2.04 22.63
N THR A 276 2.74 2.35 23.31
CA THR A 276 1.54 1.52 23.34
C THR A 276 0.94 1.31 21.94
N GLY A 277 1.02 2.32 21.07
CA GLY A 277 0.63 2.19 19.66
C GLY A 277 1.54 1.25 18.87
N VAL A 278 2.85 1.31 19.10
CA VAL A 278 3.82 0.39 18.47
C VAL A 278 3.59 -1.04 18.95
N VAL A 279 3.42 -1.23 20.26
CA VAL A 279 3.16 -2.54 20.87
C VAL A 279 1.84 -3.13 20.35
N LEU A 280 0.78 -2.33 20.28
CA LEU A 280 -0.50 -2.76 19.72
C LEU A 280 -0.34 -3.17 18.25
N ALA A 281 0.32 -2.35 17.43
CA ALA A 281 0.52 -2.64 16.02
C ALA A 281 1.28 -3.96 15.82
N VAL A 282 2.37 -4.20 16.58
CA VAL A 282 3.13 -5.45 16.55
C VAL A 282 2.29 -6.63 17.00
N ALA A 283 1.53 -6.49 18.09
CA ALA A 283 0.67 -7.54 18.62
C ALA A 283 -0.42 -7.94 17.61
N VAL A 284 -1.10 -6.95 17.01
CA VAL A 284 -2.13 -7.21 16.00
C VAL A 284 -1.53 -7.84 14.75
N LEU A 285 -0.37 -7.37 14.28
CA LEU A 285 0.32 -8.00 13.14
C LEU A 285 0.70 -9.45 13.43
N ALA A 286 1.19 -9.76 14.64
CA ALA A 286 1.51 -11.14 15.02
C ALA A 286 0.26 -12.03 14.97
N VAL A 287 -0.86 -11.56 15.52
CA VAL A 287 -2.15 -12.26 15.46
C VAL A 287 -2.62 -12.43 14.01
N GLN A 288 -2.54 -11.38 13.19
CA GLN A 288 -2.92 -11.40 11.78
C GLN A 288 -2.06 -12.38 10.97
N VAL A 289 -0.75 -12.51 11.26
CA VAL A 289 0.12 -13.50 10.62
C VAL A 289 -0.35 -14.92 10.94
N VAL A 290 -0.58 -15.22 12.23
CA VAL A 290 -1.04 -16.55 12.67
C VAL A 290 -2.39 -16.88 12.06
N PHE A 291 -3.34 -15.94 12.13
CA PHE A 291 -4.67 -16.08 11.53
C PHE A 291 -4.58 -16.28 10.01
N SER A 292 -3.81 -15.46 9.30
CA SER A 292 -3.67 -15.55 7.85
C SER A 292 -3.07 -16.89 7.43
N ARG A 293 -2.08 -17.42 8.16
CA ARG A 293 -1.51 -18.75 7.91
C ARG A 293 -2.54 -19.85 8.14
N TRP A 294 -3.22 -19.82 9.28
CA TRP A 294 -4.25 -20.79 9.63
C TRP A 294 -5.41 -20.79 8.61
N TRP A 295 -5.84 -19.61 8.17
CA TRP A 295 -6.91 -19.44 7.19
C TRP A 295 -6.50 -19.95 5.81
N LEU A 296 -5.33 -19.52 5.31
CA LEU A 296 -4.86 -19.88 3.97
C LEU A 296 -4.41 -21.35 3.83
N ALA A 297 -4.26 -22.07 4.93
CA ALA A 297 -4.12 -23.52 4.96
C ALA A 297 -5.45 -24.23 4.62
N ARG A 298 -6.59 -23.62 4.91
CA ARG A 298 -7.94 -24.19 4.69
C ARG A 298 -8.64 -23.61 3.46
N PHE A 299 -8.37 -22.34 3.16
CA PHE A 299 -9.02 -21.56 2.12
C PHE A 299 -8.01 -21.02 1.10
N ARG A 300 -8.48 -20.75 -0.12
CA ARG A 300 -7.65 -20.25 -1.23
C ARG A 300 -7.42 -18.74 -1.15
N TYR A 301 -8.42 -18.00 -0.69
CA TYR A 301 -8.46 -16.55 -0.57
C TYR A 301 -8.84 -16.13 0.87
N GLY A 302 -8.42 -14.95 1.30
CA GLY A 302 -8.94 -14.35 2.53
C GLY A 302 -10.46 -14.09 2.44
N PRO A 303 -11.15 -13.90 3.59
CA PRO A 303 -12.60 -13.71 3.63
C PRO A 303 -13.08 -12.59 2.70
N LEU A 304 -12.52 -11.39 2.82
CA LEU A 304 -12.95 -10.23 2.03
C LEU A 304 -12.44 -10.31 0.59
N GLU A 305 -11.25 -10.88 0.37
CA GLU A 305 -10.75 -11.15 -0.98
C GLU A 305 -11.64 -12.14 -1.73
N TRP A 306 -12.19 -13.14 -1.04
CA TRP A 306 -13.13 -14.09 -1.61
C TRP A 306 -14.46 -13.41 -1.97
N VAL A 307 -15.04 -12.63 -1.06
CA VAL A 307 -16.27 -11.85 -1.33
C VAL A 307 -16.05 -10.92 -2.52
N TRP A 308 -14.94 -10.18 -2.51
CA TRP A 308 -14.56 -9.28 -3.60
C TRP A 308 -14.48 -10.00 -4.94
N ARG A 309 -13.87 -11.19 -4.97
CA ARG A 309 -13.74 -12.00 -6.19
C ARG A 309 -15.08 -12.56 -6.65
N ARG A 310 -15.92 -13.03 -5.73
CA ARG A 310 -17.27 -13.54 -6.02
C ARG A 310 -18.13 -12.44 -6.66
N LEU A 311 -18.13 -11.24 -6.08
CA LEU A 311 -18.88 -10.10 -6.60
C LEU A 311 -18.32 -9.58 -7.94
N THR A 312 -17.00 -9.66 -8.15
CA THR A 312 -16.38 -9.28 -9.43
C THR A 312 -16.86 -10.14 -10.60
N TRP A 313 -16.89 -11.46 -10.40
CA TRP A 313 -17.26 -12.41 -11.46
C TRP A 313 -18.77 -12.71 -11.50
N MET A 314 -19.51 -12.38 -10.44
CA MET A 314 -20.93 -12.73 -10.27
C MET A 314 -21.19 -14.25 -10.37
N GLU A 315 -20.17 -15.05 -10.06
CA GLU A 315 -20.21 -16.51 -10.15
C GLU A 315 -19.82 -17.14 -8.81
N PRO A 316 -20.29 -18.37 -8.51
CA PRO A 316 -19.83 -19.12 -7.35
C PRO A 316 -18.34 -19.44 -7.48
N VAL A 317 -17.51 -18.83 -6.63
CA VAL A 317 -16.08 -19.12 -6.56
C VAL A 317 -15.82 -20.06 -5.37
N PRO A 318 -15.38 -21.32 -5.57
CA PRO A 318 -15.07 -22.20 -4.45
C PRO A 318 -13.84 -21.70 -3.69
N ASN A 319 -13.97 -21.53 -2.37
CA ASN A 319 -12.88 -21.05 -1.52
C ASN A 319 -12.15 -22.15 -0.76
N ARG A 320 -12.84 -23.23 -0.37
CA ARG A 320 -12.24 -24.32 0.39
C ARG A 320 -11.21 -25.06 -0.47
N ARG A 321 -10.02 -25.33 0.08
CA ARG A 321 -9.05 -26.21 -0.58
C ARG A 321 -9.57 -27.64 -0.55
N LEU A 322 -9.46 -28.34 -1.68
CA LEU A 322 -9.71 -29.78 -1.72
C LEU A 322 -8.57 -30.49 -0.99
N LYS A 323 -8.84 -31.63 -0.34
CA LYS A 323 -7.82 -32.42 0.39
C LYS A 323 -6.63 -32.83 -0.50
N SER A 324 -6.78 -32.83 -1.82
CA SER A 324 -5.71 -33.10 -2.79
C SER A 324 -4.78 -31.91 -3.07
N GLU A 325 -5.06 -30.72 -2.51
CA GLU A 325 -4.31 -29.47 -2.73
C GLU A 325 -3.68 -28.88 -1.45
N ALA A 326 -3.78 -29.59 -0.32
CA ALA A 326 -3.27 -29.20 0.99
C ALA A 326 -1.98 -29.95 1.30
#